data_AF-A0A5J4TI73-F1
#
_entry.id   AF-A0A5J4TI73-F1
#
_cell.length_a   1.000
_cell.length_b   1.000
_cell.length_c   1.000
_cell.angle_alpha   90.00
_cell.angle_beta   90.00
_cell.angle_gamma   90.00
#
_symmetry.space_group_name_H-M   'P 1'
#
loop_
_entity.id
_entity.type
_entity.pdbx_description
1 polymer ?
#
loop_
_entity_poly.entity_id
_entity_poly.type
_entity_poly.pdbx_seq_one_letter_code
_entity_poly.pdbx_strand_id
1 'polypeptide(L)'
;MTQPNIQQQKYTQYIADLRSKITASNVDDRIEVAYAGFIELSDILKWTFDQNKEVARDIQLGVCEITTIILGNNPDAIEIALETRIVKELMQLLGTVLPLEEVTFSNLDSVLSLAQFGTVQQRHQLFELGLPQAIIRNLKSQDSNVTEKTAGTIYKVVSGPWYQFGFKCLHPQYE
;
A
#
# COMPACT_ATOMS: atom_id res chain seq x y z
N MET A 1 -17.68 20.02 -21.19
CA MET A 1 -17.01 20.26 -19.89
C MET A 1 -17.97 19.76 -18.81
N THR A 2 -17.78 18.52 -18.36
CA THR A 2 -18.51 17.96 -17.22
C THR A 2 -17.99 18.62 -15.94
N GLN A 3 -18.88 19.12 -15.09
CA GLN A 3 -18.49 19.65 -13.78
C GLN A 3 -17.76 18.55 -12.98
N PRO A 4 -16.67 18.87 -12.27
CA PRO A 4 -16.04 17.88 -11.38
C PRO A 4 -17.05 17.41 -10.35
N ASN A 5 -17.10 16.10 -10.12
CA ASN A 5 -17.94 15.52 -9.07
C ASN A 5 -17.53 16.13 -7.72
N ILE A 6 -18.48 16.67 -6.95
CA ILE A 6 -18.21 17.29 -5.62
C ILE A 6 -17.39 16.35 -4.73
N GLN A 7 -17.66 15.04 -4.82
CA GLN A 7 -16.93 14.03 -4.06
C GLN A 7 -15.46 13.91 -4.51
N GLN A 8 -15.20 13.96 -5.82
CA GLN A 8 -13.85 13.95 -6.38
C GLN A 8 -13.04 15.14 -5.86
N GLN A 9 -13.61 16.35 -5.90
CA GLN A 9 -12.95 17.56 -5.40
C GLN A 9 -12.62 17.44 -3.91
N LYS A 10 -13.58 16.97 -3.10
CA LYS A 10 -13.37 16.73 -1.67
C LYS A 10 -12.18 15.81 -1.42
N TYR A 11 -12.09 14.70 -2.14
CA TYR A 11 -11.02 13.72 -1.94
C TYR A 11 -9.67 14.18 -2.47
N THR A 12 -9.63 14.86 -3.62
CA THR A 12 -8.41 15.50 -4.12
C THR A 12 -7.89 16.52 -3.11
N GLN A 13 -8.79 17.34 -2.52
CA GLN A 13 -8.41 18.32 -1.50
C GLN A 13 -7.88 17.64 -0.23
N TYR A 14 -8.55 16.60 0.26
CA TYR A 14 -8.09 15.84 1.42
C TYR A 14 -6.68 15.27 1.23
N ILE A 15 -6.43 14.66 0.06
CA ILE A 15 -5.10 14.15 -0.31
C ILE A 15 -4.08 15.29 -0.31
N ALA A 16 -4.39 16.43 -0.93
CA ALA A 16 -3.48 17.57 -0.97
C ALA A 16 -3.15 18.12 0.43
N ASP A 17 -4.15 18.27 1.28
CA ASP A 17 -4.00 18.78 2.65
C ASP A 17 -3.17 17.83 3.50
N LEU A 18 -3.47 16.53 3.44
CA LEU A 18 -2.72 15.51 4.18
C LEU A 18 -1.26 15.44 3.69
N ARG A 19 -1.02 15.50 2.37
CA ARG A 19 0.33 15.55 1.80
C ARG A 19 1.12 16.75 2.32
N SER A 20 0.52 17.94 2.32
CA SER A 20 1.14 19.16 2.83
C SER A 20 1.55 19.01 4.30
N LYS A 21 0.69 18.37 5.11
CA LYS A 21 0.95 18.12 6.53
C LYS A 21 2.12 17.17 6.79
N ILE A 22 2.31 16.13 5.95
CA ILE A 22 3.26 15.04 6.25
C ILE A 22 4.59 15.10 5.48
N THR A 23 4.69 15.88 4.40
CA THR A 23 5.88 15.83 3.51
C THR A 23 7.17 16.29 4.19
N ALA A 24 7.07 17.28 5.09
CA ALA A 24 8.22 17.81 5.85
C ALA A 24 8.17 17.42 7.34
N SER A 25 7.29 16.50 7.71
CA SER A 25 7.06 16.13 9.10
C SER A 25 8.01 15.02 9.54
N ASN A 26 8.29 14.95 10.85
CA ASN A 26 9.11 13.88 11.42
C ASN A 26 8.29 12.57 11.54
N VAL A 27 8.90 11.50 12.04
CA VAL A 27 8.23 10.19 12.21
C VAL A 27 7.04 10.29 13.17
N ASP A 28 7.19 10.98 14.30
CA ASP A 28 6.16 11.13 15.34
C ASP A 28 4.93 11.87 14.79
N ASP A 29 5.13 12.97 14.07
CA ASP A 29 4.06 13.72 13.41
C ASP A 29 3.27 12.85 12.42
N ARG A 30 3.93 11.88 11.75
CA ARG A 30 3.27 10.95 10.84
C ARG A 30 2.43 9.91 11.58
N ILE A 31 2.85 9.49 12.77
CA ILE A 31 2.06 8.59 13.63
C ILE A 31 0.76 9.25 14.07
N GLU A 32 0.81 10.53 14.46
CA GLU A 32 -0.37 11.27 14.93
C GLU A 32 -1.50 11.31 13.89
N VAL A 33 -1.17 11.30 12.61
CA VAL A 33 -2.15 11.30 11.53
C VAL A 33 -2.48 9.92 10.98
N ALA A 34 -1.71 8.89 11.33
CA ALA A 34 -1.78 7.58 10.69
C ALA A 34 -3.16 6.92 10.86
N TYR A 35 -3.73 6.89 12.07
CA TYR A 35 -4.97 6.16 12.33
C TYR A 35 -6.16 6.77 11.56
N ALA A 36 -6.43 8.06 11.78
CA ALA A 36 -7.50 8.75 11.06
C ALA A 36 -7.21 8.86 9.55
N GLY A 37 -5.95 9.05 9.17
CA GLY A 37 -5.50 9.12 7.80
C GLY A 37 -5.77 7.83 7.04
N PHE A 38 -5.37 6.68 7.58
CA PHE A 38 -5.60 5.40 6.91
C PHE A 38 -7.06 5.01 6.82
N ILE A 39 -7.90 5.38 7.81
CA ILE A 39 -9.36 5.19 7.69
C ILE A 39 -9.91 5.96 6.50
N GLU A 40 -9.65 7.27 6.42
CA GLU A 40 -10.17 8.10 5.33
C GLU A 40 -9.57 7.69 3.98
N LEU A 41 -8.27 7.41 3.91
CA LEU A 41 -7.61 6.92 2.69
C LEU A 41 -8.20 5.59 2.21
N SER A 42 -8.59 4.69 3.13
CA SER A 42 -9.28 3.45 2.77
C SER A 42 -10.64 3.71 2.16
N ASP A 43 -11.41 4.64 2.73
CA ASP A 43 -12.74 5.01 2.23
C ASP A 43 -12.67 5.72 0.89
N ILE A 44 -11.69 6.62 0.71
CA ILE A 44 -11.38 7.24 -0.57
C ILE A 44 -11.07 6.17 -1.60
N LEU A 45 -10.14 5.26 -1.28
CA LEU A 45 -9.72 4.24 -2.21
C LEU A 45 -10.89 3.34 -2.60
N LYS A 46 -11.72 2.94 -1.64
CA LYS A 46 -12.92 2.15 -1.88
C LYS A 46 -13.90 2.86 -2.81
N TRP A 47 -14.15 4.14 -2.59
CA TRP A 47 -15.00 4.94 -3.46
C TRP A 47 -14.49 4.97 -4.91
N THR A 48 -13.17 5.05 -5.11
CA THR A 48 -12.58 5.09 -6.47
C THR A 48 -12.80 3.82 -7.28
N PHE A 49 -13.07 2.68 -6.63
CA PHE A 49 -13.22 1.39 -7.33
C PHE A 49 -14.47 1.34 -8.21
N ASP A 50 -15.49 2.13 -7.87
CA ASP A 50 -16.74 2.24 -8.65
C ASP A 50 -16.73 3.42 -9.63
N GLN A 51 -15.61 4.16 -9.73
CA GLN A 51 -15.51 5.32 -10.62
C GLN A 51 -14.83 4.96 -11.94
N ASN A 52 -15.08 5.77 -12.97
CA ASN A 52 -14.34 5.66 -14.22
C ASN A 52 -12.87 6.06 -14.02
N LYS A 53 -12.01 5.64 -14.96
CA LYS A 53 -10.56 5.84 -14.87
C LYS A 53 -10.13 7.32 -14.80
N GLU A 54 -10.85 8.23 -15.47
CA GLU A 54 -10.53 9.66 -15.53
C GLU A 54 -10.71 10.35 -14.18
N VAL A 55 -11.62 9.81 -13.35
CA VAL A 55 -11.85 10.27 -11.98
C VAL A 55 -10.95 9.53 -10.99
N ALA A 56 -10.76 8.22 -11.17
CA ALA A 56 -10.15 7.36 -10.17
C ALA A 56 -8.62 7.44 -10.09
N ARG A 57 -7.91 7.51 -11.23
CA ARG A 57 -6.47 7.19 -11.28
C ARG A 57 -5.59 8.15 -10.49
N ASP A 58 -5.82 9.45 -10.62
CA ASP A 58 -5.05 10.45 -9.90
C ASP A 58 -5.28 10.35 -8.38
N ILE A 59 -6.51 10.04 -7.96
CA ILE A 59 -6.85 9.84 -6.54
C ILE A 59 -6.19 8.57 -6.02
N GLN A 60 -6.27 7.46 -6.76
CA GLN A 60 -5.64 6.18 -6.39
C GLN A 60 -4.13 6.32 -6.23
N LEU A 61 -3.48 7.01 -7.16
CA LEU A 61 -2.05 7.31 -7.07
C LEU A 61 -1.76 8.20 -5.86
N GLY A 62 -2.55 9.25 -5.64
CA GLY A 62 -2.41 10.13 -4.48
C GLY A 62 -2.52 9.40 -3.15
N VAL A 63 -3.44 8.43 -3.03
CA VAL A 63 -3.55 7.55 -1.87
C VAL A 63 -2.28 6.72 -1.68
N CYS A 64 -1.78 6.07 -2.74
CA CYS A 64 -0.55 5.26 -2.66
C CYS A 64 0.65 6.09 -2.19
N GLU A 65 0.83 7.30 -2.75
CA GLU A 65 1.93 8.20 -2.39
C GLU A 65 1.86 8.64 -0.93
N ILE A 66 0.68 9.05 -0.46
CA ILE A 66 0.50 9.46 0.95
C ILE A 66 0.74 8.30 1.89
N THR A 67 0.18 7.12 1.58
CA THR A 67 0.42 5.92 2.41
C THR A 67 1.90 5.60 2.48
N THR A 68 2.63 5.69 1.37
CA THR A 68 4.09 5.51 1.32
C THR A 68 4.81 6.49 2.27
N ILE A 69 4.44 7.76 2.25
CA ILE A 69 5.05 8.78 3.12
C ILE A 69 4.79 8.47 4.60
N ILE A 70 3.55 8.14 4.97
CA ILE A 70 3.18 7.82 6.37
C ILE A 70 4.00 6.63 6.89
N LEU A 71 4.12 5.57 6.09
CA LEU A 71 4.81 4.32 6.44
C LEU A 71 6.35 4.45 6.46
N GLY A 72 6.90 5.48 5.80
CA GLY A 72 8.34 5.63 5.61
C GLY A 72 9.13 5.59 6.91
N ASN A 73 9.97 4.55 7.06
CA ASN A 73 10.79 4.29 8.26
C ASN A 73 9.99 4.32 9.58
N ASN A 74 8.76 3.81 9.56
CA ASN A 74 7.81 3.95 10.67
C ASN A 74 7.04 2.63 10.94
N PRO A 75 7.58 1.72 11.76
CA PRO A 75 6.91 0.46 12.10
C PRO A 75 5.61 0.65 12.91
N ASP A 76 5.47 1.72 13.68
CA ASP A 76 4.25 2.00 14.44
C ASP A 76 3.09 2.36 13.50
N ALA A 77 3.38 3.14 12.45
CA ALA A 77 2.39 3.39 11.39
C ALA A 77 2.01 2.11 10.62
N ILE A 78 2.91 1.12 10.52
CA ILE A 78 2.59 -0.17 9.89
C ILE A 78 1.64 -0.97 10.77
N GLU A 79 1.82 -0.95 12.09
CA GLU A 79 0.86 -1.56 13.02
C GLU A 79 -0.54 -0.98 12.82
N ILE A 80 -0.63 0.36 12.80
CA ILE A 80 -1.89 1.06 12.55
C ILE A 80 -2.46 0.72 11.17
N ALA A 81 -1.63 0.62 10.13
CA ALA A 81 -2.09 0.22 8.79
C ALA A 81 -2.71 -1.19 8.80
N LEU A 82 -2.12 -2.12 9.56
CA LEU A 82 -2.61 -3.50 9.71
C LEU A 82 -3.92 -3.58 10.52
N GLU A 83 -4.14 -2.66 11.46
CA GLU A 83 -5.41 -2.55 12.21
C GLU A 83 -6.55 -1.94 11.39
N THR A 84 -6.23 -1.19 10.34
CA THR A 84 -7.22 -0.54 9.46
C THR A 84 -7.48 -1.36 8.18
N ARG A 85 -8.30 -0.82 7.27
CA ARG A 85 -8.60 -1.46 5.98
C ARG A 85 -7.58 -1.13 4.88
N ILE A 86 -6.63 -0.23 5.12
CA ILE A 86 -5.80 0.34 4.04
C ILE A 86 -5.00 -0.73 3.32
N VAL A 87 -4.43 -1.69 4.05
CA VAL A 87 -3.66 -2.80 3.45
C VAL A 87 -4.53 -3.62 2.50
N LYS A 88 -5.77 -3.94 2.90
CA LYS A 88 -6.71 -4.72 2.08
C LYS A 88 -7.16 -3.95 0.84
N GLU A 89 -7.43 -2.65 0.96
CA GLU A 89 -7.84 -1.84 -0.19
C GLU A 89 -6.66 -1.62 -1.15
N LEU A 90 -5.41 -1.46 -0.67
CA LEU A 90 -4.21 -1.42 -1.52
C LEU A 90 -3.99 -2.75 -2.25
N MET A 91 -4.17 -3.88 -1.57
CA MET A 91 -4.13 -5.21 -2.18
C MET A 91 -5.18 -5.36 -3.28
N GLN A 92 -6.42 -4.91 -3.05
CA GLN A 92 -7.47 -4.93 -4.05
C GLN A 92 -7.12 -4.03 -5.24
N LEU A 93 -6.61 -2.83 -4.99
CA LEU A 93 -6.18 -1.88 -6.02
C LEU A 93 -5.16 -2.52 -6.97
N LEU A 94 -4.08 -3.04 -6.41
CA LEU A 94 -2.93 -3.58 -7.14
C LEU A 94 -3.19 -4.96 -7.74
N GLY A 95 -4.07 -5.75 -7.12
CA GLY A 95 -4.36 -7.12 -7.53
C GLY A 95 -5.51 -7.26 -8.52
N THR A 96 -6.47 -6.31 -8.54
CA THR A 96 -7.70 -6.48 -9.33
C THR A 96 -8.23 -5.22 -10.00
N VAL A 97 -8.11 -4.03 -9.37
CA VAL A 97 -8.76 -2.81 -9.88
C VAL A 97 -7.96 -2.13 -10.98
N LEU A 98 -6.64 -2.01 -10.82
CA LEU A 98 -5.78 -1.51 -11.88
C LEU A 98 -5.62 -2.59 -12.96
N PRO A 99 -5.74 -2.28 -14.26
CA PRO A 99 -5.17 -3.11 -15.31
C PRO A 99 -3.67 -3.30 -15.06
N LEU A 100 -3.11 -4.46 -15.43
CA LEU A 100 -1.71 -4.77 -15.19
C LEU A 100 -0.78 -3.74 -15.84
N GLU A 101 -1.16 -3.26 -17.02
CA GLU A 101 -0.45 -2.27 -17.83
C GLU A 101 -0.46 -0.87 -17.22
N GLU A 102 -1.37 -0.60 -16.29
CA GLU A 102 -1.51 0.69 -15.60
C GLU A 102 -0.87 0.67 -14.19
N VAL A 103 -0.44 -0.49 -13.69
CA VAL A 103 0.28 -0.57 -12.42
C VAL A 103 1.66 0.06 -12.61
N THR A 104 1.93 1.12 -11.86
CA THR A 104 3.23 1.80 -11.86
C THR A 104 4.04 1.47 -10.61
N PHE A 105 5.32 1.82 -10.64
CA PHE A 105 6.18 1.81 -9.44
C PHE A 105 5.54 2.56 -8.27
N SER A 106 5.02 3.77 -8.51
CA SER A 106 4.45 4.62 -7.45
C SER A 106 3.22 3.99 -6.79
N ASN A 107 2.45 3.17 -7.51
CA ASN A 107 1.35 2.42 -6.89
C ASN A 107 1.88 1.33 -5.95
N LEU A 108 2.92 0.60 -6.39
CA LEU A 108 3.53 -0.50 -5.62
C LEU A 108 4.32 -0.03 -4.39
N ASP A 109 4.83 1.20 -4.40
CA ASP A 109 5.72 1.69 -3.34
C ASP A 109 5.03 1.69 -1.95
N SER A 110 3.70 1.83 -1.94
CA SER A 110 2.86 1.72 -0.74
C SER A 110 2.96 0.34 -0.08
N VAL A 111 2.80 -0.74 -0.84
CA VAL A 111 2.89 -2.11 -0.31
C VAL A 111 4.34 -2.58 -0.12
N LEU A 112 5.28 -2.02 -0.89
CA LEU A 112 6.70 -2.24 -0.64
C LEU A 112 7.11 -1.63 0.71
N SER A 113 6.63 -0.43 1.04
CA SER A 113 6.94 0.25 2.30
C SER A 113 6.49 -0.55 3.52
N LEU A 114 5.29 -1.17 3.45
CA LEU A 114 4.82 -2.12 4.46
C LEU A 114 5.84 -3.25 4.69
N ALA A 115 6.35 -3.86 3.62
CA ALA A 115 7.30 -4.98 3.71
C ALA A 115 8.72 -4.54 4.09
N GLN A 116 9.13 -3.35 3.66
CA GLN A 116 10.48 -2.81 3.86
C GLN A 116 10.70 -2.33 5.29
N PHE A 117 9.76 -1.57 5.83
CA PHE A 117 9.88 -0.96 7.15
C PHE A 117 9.17 -1.77 8.25
N GLY A 118 8.42 -2.81 7.88
CA GLY A 118 7.73 -3.68 8.81
C GLY A 118 8.68 -4.53 9.64
N THR A 119 8.31 -4.77 10.90
CA THR A 119 8.96 -5.76 11.75
C THR A 119 8.76 -7.18 11.19
N VAL A 120 9.39 -8.17 11.81
CA VAL A 120 9.20 -9.58 11.43
C VAL A 120 7.75 -10.01 11.60
N GLN A 121 7.14 -9.63 12.72
CA GLN A 121 5.76 -9.95 13.07
C GLN A 121 4.79 -9.28 12.10
N GLN A 122 5.01 -8.01 11.77
CA GLN A 122 4.18 -7.28 10.81
C GLN A 122 4.29 -7.88 9.41
N ARG A 123 5.48 -8.29 8.97
CA ARG A 123 5.64 -9.02 7.70
C ARG A 123 4.93 -10.38 7.72
N HIS A 124 4.93 -11.08 8.85
CA HIS A 124 4.15 -12.30 9.00
C HIS A 124 2.65 -12.04 8.85
N GLN A 125 2.13 -10.97 9.45
CA GLN A 125 0.73 -10.59 9.29
C GLN A 125 0.40 -10.24 7.83
N LEU A 126 1.30 -9.53 7.12
CA LEU A 126 1.13 -9.27 5.67
C LEU A 126 1.10 -10.56 4.85
N PHE A 127 1.90 -11.56 5.23
CA PHE A 127 1.86 -12.89 4.61
C PHE A 127 0.52 -13.60 4.86
N GLU A 128 0.05 -13.62 6.11
CA GLU A 128 -1.24 -14.23 6.49
C GLU A 128 -2.43 -13.54 5.84
N LEU A 129 -2.35 -12.23 5.61
CA LEU A 129 -3.34 -11.46 4.86
C LEU A 129 -3.36 -11.81 3.37
N GLY A 130 -2.36 -12.51 2.85
CA GLY A 130 -2.25 -12.89 1.44
C GLY A 130 -1.68 -11.81 0.53
N LEU A 131 -0.89 -10.86 1.08
CA LEU A 131 -0.29 -9.79 0.28
C LEU A 131 0.51 -10.34 -0.93
N PRO A 132 1.38 -11.37 -0.79
CA PRO A 132 2.12 -11.90 -1.93
C PRO A 132 1.21 -12.38 -3.07
N GLN A 133 0.15 -13.11 -2.73
CA GLN A 133 -0.82 -13.67 -3.68
C GLN A 133 -1.62 -12.56 -4.37
N ALA A 134 -1.96 -11.49 -3.64
CA ALA A 134 -2.69 -10.36 -4.22
C ALA A 134 -1.89 -9.62 -5.30
N ILE A 135 -0.56 -9.51 -5.15
CA ILE A 135 0.27 -8.74 -6.09
C ILE A 135 1.07 -9.60 -7.08
N ILE A 136 1.05 -10.93 -6.97
CA ILE A 136 1.91 -11.83 -7.77
C ILE A 136 1.72 -11.65 -9.29
N ARG A 137 0.52 -11.27 -9.73
CA ARG A 137 0.25 -11.01 -11.16
C ARG A 137 1.14 -9.88 -11.72
N ASN A 138 1.58 -8.95 -10.87
CA ASN A 138 2.37 -7.78 -11.27
C ASN A 138 3.79 -8.16 -11.72
N LEU A 139 4.25 -9.39 -11.40
CA LEU A 139 5.48 -9.97 -11.97
C LEU A 139 5.41 -10.20 -13.48
N LYS A 140 4.22 -10.14 -14.09
CA LYS A 140 4.03 -10.26 -15.54
C LYS A 140 4.07 -8.92 -16.26
N SER A 141 4.30 -7.82 -15.54
CA SER A 141 4.38 -6.48 -16.13
C SER A 141 5.51 -6.40 -17.15
N GLN A 142 5.31 -5.58 -18.19
CA GLN A 142 6.37 -5.23 -19.14
C GLN A 142 7.30 -4.15 -18.58
N ASP A 143 6.89 -3.48 -17.50
CA ASP A 143 7.76 -2.56 -16.77
C ASP A 143 8.66 -3.35 -15.80
N SER A 144 9.97 -3.25 -16.03
CA SER A 144 10.98 -3.92 -15.20
C SER A 144 10.99 -3.43 -13.76
N ASN A 145 10.67 -2.16 -13.52
CA ASN A 145 10.60 -1.61 -12.16
C ASN A 145 9.42 -2.21 -11.39
N VAL A 146 8.27 -2.35 -12.05
CA VAL A 146 7.09 -2.99 -11.47
C VAL A 146 7.40 -4.44 -11.11
N THR A 147 8.07 -5.16 -12.02
CA THR A 147 8.48 -6.55 -11.80
C THR A 147 9.46 -6.69 -10.65
N GLU A 148 10.54 -5.90 -10.64
CA GLU A 148 11.58 -5.93 -9.60
C GLU A 148 10.98 -5.61 -8.22
N LYS A 149 10.14 -4.58 -8.13
CA LYS A 149 9.56 -4.13 -6.86
C LYS A 149 8.53 -5.12 -6.34
N THR A 150 7.72 -5.70 -7.22
CA THR A 150 6.82 -6.79 -6.85
C THR A 150 7.60 -7.98 -6.29
N ALA A 151 8.66 -8.40 -6.99
CA ALA A 151 9.54 -9.48 -6.51
C ALA A 151 10.19 -9.13 -5.17
N GLY A 152 10.66 -7.90 -5.01
CA GLY A 152 11.25 -7.39 -3.77
C GLY A 152 10.28 -7.36 -2.59
N THR A 153 9.02 -6.95 -2.82
CA THR A 153 7.95 -6.98 -1.82
C THR A 153 7.63 -8.41 -1.41
N ILE A 154 7.39 -9.30 -2.38
CA ILE A 154 7.12 -10.72 -2.11
C ILE A 154 8.29 -11.31 -1.34
N TYR A 155 9.53 -11.14 -1.83
CA TYR A 155 10.73 -11.60 -1.16
C TYR A 155 10.78 -11.10 0.27
N LYS A 156 10.57 -9.80 0.56
CA LYS A 156 10.62 -9.31 1.94
C LYS A 156 9.56 -9.94 2.84
N VAL A 157 8.35 -10.17 2.33
CA VAL A 157 7.26 -10.79 3.09
C VAL A 157 7.52 -12.28 3.34
N VAL A 158 8.07 -13.01 2.36
CA VAL A 158 8.28 -14.47 2.44
C VAL A 158 9.68 -14.89 2.91
N SER A 159 10.69 -14.05 2.71
CA SER A 159 12.08 -14.32 3.08
C SER A 159 12.31 -14.11 4.57
N GLY A 160 13.50 -14.51 5.02
CA GLY A 160 13.75 -15.31 6.21
C GLY A 160 13.98 -14.69 7.59
N PRO A 161 13.43 -13.54 8.05
CA PRO A 161 13.41 -13.32 9.49
C PRO A 161 12.63 -14.42 10.25
N TRP A 162 11.82 -15.22 9.55
CA TRP A 162 11.27 -16.51 10.01
C TRP A 162 12.33 -17.43 10.64
N TYR A 163 13.52 -17.49 10.03
CA TYR A 163 14.61 -18.39 10.42
C TYR A 163 15.40 -17.89 11.64
N GLN A 164 15.48 -16.58 11.86
CA GLN A 164 16.32 -16.00 12.92
C GLN A 164 15.67 -16.02 14.31
N PHE A 165 14.38 -16.33 14.40
CA PHE A 165 13.62 -16.40 15.66
C PHE A 165 13.10 -17.82 16.00
N GLY A 166 13.57 -18.86 15.30
CA GLY A 166 13.25 -20.26 15.64
C GLY A 166 11.86 -20.75 15.22
N PHE A 167 11.18 -20.06 14.29
CA PHE A 167 9.89 -20.52 13.76
C PHE A 167 10.09 -21.49 12.60
N LYS A 168 9.39 -22.63 12.62
CA LYS A 168 9.44 -23.64 11.55
C LYS A 168 8.93 -23.05 10.24
N CYS A 169 9.60 -23.38 9.14
CA CYS A 169 9.17 -23.05 7.79
C CYS A 169 7.73 -23.53 7.57
N LEU A 170 6.80 -22.61 7.27
CA LEU A 170 5.40 -22.95 6.99
C LEU A 170 5.17 -23.48 5.56
N HIS A 171 6.24 -23.65 4.77
CA HIS A 171 6.17 -24.17 3.42
C HIS A 171 6.85 -25.55 3.32
N PRO A 172 6.11 -26.62 2.98
CA PRO A 172 6.62 -28.01 3.01
C PRO A 172 7.67 -28.34 1.93
N GLN A 173 8.09 -27.37 1.11
CA GLN A 173 9.04 -27.58 0.01
C GLN A 173 10.40 -26.90 0.23
N TYR A 174 10.62 -26.32 1.40
CA TYR A 174 11.90 -25.69 1.77
C TYR A 174 12.46 -26.28 3.08
N GLU A 175 12.29 -27.60 3.26
CA GLU A 175 13.13 -28.41 4.14
C GLU A 175 14.42 -28.82 3.43
#